data_AF-A0A9E4FR44-F1
#
_entry.id   AF-A0A9E4FR44-F1
#
_cell.length_a   1.000
_cell.length_b   1.000
_cell.length_c   1.000
_cell.angle_alpha   90.00
_cell.angle_beta   90.00
_cell.angle_gamma   90.00
#
_symmetry.space_group_name_H-M   'P 1'
#
loop_
_entity.id
_entity.type
_entity.pdbx_description
1 polymer ?
#
loop_
_entity_poly.entity_id
_entity_poly.type
_entity_poly.pdbx_seq_one_letter_code
_entity_poly.pdbx_strand_id
1 'polypeptide(L)'
;MTAGDAATARGARSPIQAWDVFTNILTVVLAFMFGFPLFWAVSSALKLPIELNVIPPLWFPPAPRWSNFLEVNEVLPFFRFMGNTAVITVASTVGGVLTASLVAYGFSHFRFRGRQAIFILMLSTMMLPMEVTLIPT
;
A
#
# COMPACT_ATOMS: atom_id res chain seq x y z
N MET A 1 0.38 54.19 14.78
CA MET A 1 0.41 53.18 13.70
C MET A 1 0.55 51.83 14.35
N THR A 2 -0.58 51.25 14.71
CA THR A 2 -0.72 50.12 15.63
C THR A 2 -0.83 48.80 14.86
N ALA A 3 -0.28 47.74 15.45
CA ALA A 3 -0.26 46.36 14.99
C ALA A 3 -1.65 45.67 14.93
N GLY A 4 -2.68 46.38 14.45
CA GLY A 4 -4.07 45.92 14.38
C GLY A 4 -4.47 45.30 13.04
N ASP A 5 -3.78 45.60 11.95
CA ASP A 5 -4.25 45.22 10.60
C ASP A 5 -3.76 43.86 10.09
N ALA A 6 -2.82 43.21 10.79
CA ALA A 6 -2.26 41.92 10.35
C ALA A 6 -3.06 40.69 10.85
N ALA A 7 -4.08 40.88 11.69
CA ALA A 7 -4.81 39.77 12.32
C ALA A 7 -6.05 39.30 11.52
N THR A 8 -6.51 40.06 10.52
CA THR A 8 -7.82 39.84 9.89
C THR A 8 -7.77 38.98 8.61
N ALA A 9 -6.58 38.55 8.16
CA ALA A 9 -6.42 37.74 6.93
C ALA A 9 -6.46 36.22 7.16
N ARG A 10 -6.98 35.75 8.31
CA ARG A 10 -7.14 34.31 8.58
C ARG A 10 -8.50 33.83 8.07
N GLY A 11 -8.48 33.16 6.92
CA GLY A 11 -9.50 32.18 6.56
C GLY A 11 -10.74 32.73 5.85
N ALA A 12 -10.56 33.43 4.74
CA ALA A 12 -11.62 33.48 3.72
C ALA A 12 -11.78 32.06 3.16
N ARG A 13 -12.71 31.28 3.71
CA ARG A 13 -13.13 30.00 3.12
C ARG A 13 -13.63 30.32 1.72
N SER A 14 -12.97 29.79 0.69
CA SER A 14 -13.46 29.92 -0.68
C SER A 14 -14.92 29.46 -0.73
N PRO A 15 -15.82 30.15 -1.45
CA PRO A 15 -17.17 29.64 -1.65
C PRO A 15 -17.03 28.24 -2.25
N ILE A 16 -17.72 27.26 -1.66
CA ILE A 16 -17.66 25.87 -2.09
C ILE A 16 -18.00 25.82 -3.58
N GLN A 17 -17.03 25.50 -4.43
CA GLN A 17 -17.24 25.43 -5.86
C GLN A 17 -17.94 24.10 -6.18
N ALA A 18 -18.78 24.07 -7.21
CA ALA A 18 -19.45 22.83 -7.63
C ALA A 18 -18.44 21.70 -7.95
N TRP A 19 -17.22 22.08 -8.34
CA TRP A 19 -16.09 21.18 -8.54
C TRP A 19 -15.61 20.49 -7.25
N ASP A 20 -15.59 21.20 -6.13
CA ASP A 20 -15.20 20.66 -4.82
C ASP A 20 -16.23 19.64 -4.33
N VAL A 21 -17.52 19.91 -4.57
CA VAL A 21 -18.60 18.97 -4.22
C VAL A 21 -18.51 17.71 -5.08
N PHE A 22 -18.31 17.86 -6.39
CA PHE A 22 -18.16 16.73 -7.31
C PHE A 22 -16.96 15.86 -6.96
N THR A 23 -15.78 16.47 -6.77
CA THR A 23 -14.55 15.73 -6.41
C THR A 23 -14.68 15.03 -5.07
N ASN A 24 -15.36 15.62 -4.08
CA ASN A 24 -15.62 14.99 -2.79
C ASN A 24 -16.56 13.79 -2.92
N ILE A 25 -17.70 13.94 -3.61
CA ILE A 25 -18.63 12.82 -3.86
C ILE A 25 -17.91 11.67 -4.58
N LEU A 26 -17.13 11.98 -5.62
CA LEU A 26 -16.34 10.98 -6.34
C LEU A 26 -15.34 10.27 -5.42
N THR A 27 -14.64 11.01 -4.57
CA THR A 27 -13.69 10.45 -3.60
C THR A 27 -14.39 9.52 -2.60
N VAL A 28 -15.56 9.91 -2.08
CA VAL A 28 -16.35 9.09 -1.17
C VAL A 28 -16.79 7.79 -1.84
N VAL A 29 -17.31 7.86 -3.06
CA VAL A 29 -17.72 6.67 -3.82
C VAL A 29 -16.54 5.73 -4.04
N LEU A 30 -15.41 6.24 -4.50
CA LEU A 30 -14.20 5.44 -4.70
C LEU A 30 -13.70 4.83 -3.39
N ALA A 31 -13.72 5.59 -2.29
CA ALA A 31 -13.33 5.09 -0.97
C ALA A 31 -14.21 3.91 -0.52
N PHE A 32 -15.53 3.97 -0.74
CA PHE A 32 -16.41 2.85 -0.45
C PHE A 32 -16.16 1.65 -1.38
N MET A 33 -15.93 1.88 -2.67
CA MET A 33 -15.65 0.81 -3.63
C MET A 33 -14.36 0.05 -3.29
N PHE A 34 -13.27 0.75 -2.96
CA PHE A 34 -12.00 0.12 -2.57
C PHE A 34 -11.99 -0.39 -1.12
N GLY A 35 -12.78 0.22 -0.23
CA GLY A 35 -12.92 -0.21 1.16
C GLY A 35 -13.79 -1.46 1.32
N PHE A 36 -14.71 -1.72 0.39
CA PHE A 36 -15.63 -2.86 0.47
C PHE A 36 -14.92 -4.24 0.52
N PRO A 37 -13.95 -4.56 -0.36
CA PRO A 37 -13.19 -5.81 -0.24
C PRO A 37 -12.48 -5.97 1.10
N LEU A 38 -11.96 -4.88 1.67
CA LEU A 38 -11.31 -4.90 2.99
C LEU A 38 -12.32 -5.18 4.10
N PHE A 39 -13.47 -4.51 4.07
CA PHE A 39 -14.58 -4.77 4.99
C PHE A 39 -15.01 -6.24 4.92
N TRP A 40 -15.16 -6.77 3.71
CA TRP A 40 -15.53 -8.17 3.49
C TRP A 40 -14.47 -9.15 4.01
N ALA A 41 -13.19 -8.87 3.79
CA ALA A 41 -12.08 -9.69 4.28
C ALA A 41 -12.04 -9.75 5.81
N VAL A 42 -12.19 -8.60 6.49
CA VAL A 42 -12.22 -8.52 7.95
C VAL A 42 -13.45 -9.23 8.52
N SER A 43 -14.63 -9.01 7.93
CA SER A 43 -15.86 -9.70 8.32
C SER A 43 -15.73 -11.21 8.17
N SER A 44 -15.11 -11.68 7.09
CA SER A 44 -14.90 -13.11 6.83
C SER A 44 -13.85 -13.73 7.75
N ALA A 45 -12.81 -12.99 8.14
CA ALA A 45 -11.79 -13.47 9.09
C ALA A 45 -12.35 -13.78 10.49
N LEU A 46 -13.46 -13.14 10.86
CA LEU A 46 -14.13 -13.30 12.16
C LEU A 46 -15.27 -14.33 12.17
N LYS A 47 -15.60 -14.93 11.02
CA LYS A 47 -16.67 -15.94 10.86
C LYS A 47 -16.14 -17.36 11.05
N LEU A 48 -17.06 -18.31 11.31
CA LEU A 48 -16.74 -19.73 11.22
C LEU A 48 -16.65 -20.19 9.75
N PRO A 49 -15.88 -21.25 9.44
CA PRO A 49 -15.82 -21.83 8.09
C PRO A 49 -17.20 -22.23 7.54
N ILE A 50 -18.09 -22.68 8.42
CA ILE A 50 -19.47 -23.03 8.03
C ILE A 50 -20.31 -21.79 7.68
N GLU A 51 -20.10 -20.67 8.37
CA GLU A 51 -20.81 -19.41 8.15
C GLU A 51 -20.41 -18.73 6.83
N LEU A 52 -19.25 -19.08 6.27
CA LEU A 52 -18.79 -18.60 4.95
C LEU A 52 -19.60 -19.21 3.79
N ASN A 53 -20.22 -20.37 4.00
CA ASN A 53 -20.96 -21.12 2.97
C ASN A 53 -22.48 -20.97 3.08
N VAL A 54 -22.98 -20.14 4.01
CA VAL A 54 -24.42 -19.91 4.21
C VAL A 54 -24.97 -18.91 3.17
N ILE A 55 -26.17 -19.20 2.65
CA ILE A 55 -26.95 -18.32 1.77
C ILE A 55 -28.25 -17.95 2.51
N PRO A 56 -28.56 -16.66 2.73
CA PRO A 56 -27.82 -15.47 2.31
C PRO A 56 -26.52 -15.25 3.10
N PRO A 57 -25.49 -14.63 2.49
CA PRO A 57 -24.23 -14.36 3.16
C PRO A 57 -24.43 -13.42 4.36
N LEU A 58 -23.83 -13.77 5.49
CA LEU A 58 -23.81 -12.93 6.68
C LEU A 58 -22.89 -11.73 6.45
N TRP A 59 -23.41 -10.51 6.54
CA TRP A 59 -22.59 -9.29 6.38
C TRP A 59 -21.74 -9.02 7.62
N PHE A 60 -22.30 -9.32 8.80
CA PHE A 60 -21.64 -9.24 10.10
C PHE A 60 -21.70 -10.61 10.79
N PRO A 61 -20.60 -11.06 11.41
CA PRO A 61 -20.61 -12.31 12.17
C PRO A 61 -21.55 -12.17 13.38
N PRO A 62 -22.46 -13.14 13.63
CA PRO A 62 -23.34 -13.11 14.79
C PRO A 62 -22.56 -13.21 16.11
N ALA A 63 -21.43 -13.91 16.10
CA ALA A 63 -20.48 -13.99 17.21
C ALA A 63 -19.04 -13.82 16.68
N PRO A 64 -18.41 -12.64 16.87
CA PRO A 64 -17.05 -12.39 16.38
C PRO A 64 -16.03 -13.34 17.04
N ARG A 65 -15.33 -14.14 16.24
CA ARG A 65 -14.31 -15.08 16.72
C ARG A 65 -12.90 -14.55 16.54
N TRP A 66 -12.40 -13.87 17.57
CA TRP A 66 -11.00 -13.48 17.66
C TRP A 66 -10.04 -14.67 17.84
N SER A 67 -10.56 -15.82 18.31
CA SER A 67 -9.76 -17.04 18.49
C SER A 67 -9.20 -17.55 17.16
N ASN A 68 -9.84 -17.26 16.02
CA ASN A 68 -9.36 -17.61 14.68
C ASN A 68 -7.90 -17.15 14.44
N PHE A 69 -7.49 -16.00 15.01
CA PHE A 69 -6.11 -15.48 14.87
C PHE A 69 -5.08 -16.24 15.73
N LEU A 70 -5.51 -16.89 16.81
CA LEU A 70 -4.66 -17.73 17.65
C LEU A 70 -4.65 -19.16 17.11
N GLU A 71 -5.81 -19.70 16.77
CA GLU A 71 -6.00 -21.04 16.20
C GLU A 71 -5.22 -21.21 14.88
N VAL A 72 -5.18 -20.17 14.02
CA VAL A 72 -4.39 -20.25 12.78
C VAL A 72 -2.89 -20.44 13.06
N ASN A 73 -2.39 -19.90 14.16
CA ASN A 73 -0.98 -20.04 14.54
C ASN A 73 -0.64 -21.45 15.07
N GLU A 74 -1.65 -22.19 15.57
CA GLU A 74 -1.48 -23.58 15.98
C GLU A 74 -1.41 -24.53 14.77
N VAL A 75 -2.16 -24.22 13.69
CA VAL A 75 -2.18 -25.01 12.45
C VAL A 75 -0.94 -24.74 11.60
N LEU A 76 -0.55 -23.46 11.48
CA LEU A 76 0.59 -22.99 10.71
C LEU A 76 1.32 -21.95 11.54
N PRO A 77 2.66 -21.85 11.52
CA PRO A 77 3.39 -20.83 12.28
C PRO A 77 3.22 -19.42 11.65
N PHE A 78 2.00 -18.90 11.62
CA PHE A 78 1.58 -17.69 10.92
C PHE A 78 2.38 -16.47 11.35
N PHE A 79 2.57 -16.26 12.65
CA PHE A 79 3.35 -15.12 13.15
C PHE A 79 4.83 -15.20 12.77
N ARG A 80 5.38 -16.42 12.61
CA ARG A 80 6.76 -16.59 12.10
C ARG A 80 6.85 -16.21 10.63
N PHE A 81 5.88 -16.62 9.81
CA PHE A 81 5.84 -16.20 8.40
C PHE A 81 5.68 -14.69 8.25
N MET A 82 4.80 -14.08 9.05
CA MET A 82 4.62 -12.63 9.06
C MET A 82 5.92 -11.91 9.48
N GLY A 83 6.60 -12.39 10.52
CA GLY A 83 7.89 -11.85 10.97
C GLY A 83 8.99 -12.00 9.92
N ASN A 84 9.12 -13.17 9.29
CA ASN A 84 10.08 -13.41 8.23
C ASN A 84 9.86 -12.46 7.04
N THR A 85 8.61 -12.33 6.58
CA THR A 85 8.25 -11.41 5.50
C THR A 85 8.53 -9.96 5.89
N ALA A 86 8.22 -9.55 7.12
CA ALA A 86 8.52 -8.20 7.58
C ALA A 86 10.03 -7.92 7.56
N VAL A 87 10.85 -8.85 8.05
CA VAL A 87 12.32 -8.72 8.02
C VAL A 87 12.85 -8.65 6.59
N ILE A 88 12.41 -9.55 5.71
CA ILE A 88 12.85 -9.60 4.31
C ILE A 88 12.43 -8.31 3.58
N THR A 89 11.20 -7.87 3.72
CA THR A 89 10.68 -6.66 3.06
C THR A 89 11.38 -5.41 3.56
N VAL A 90 11.59 -5.25 4.87
CA VAL A 90 12.31 -4.10 5.43
C VAL A 90 13.76 -4.10 4.99
N ALA A 91 14.46 -5.23 5.11
CA ALA A 91 15.86 -5.34 4.71
C ALA A 91 16.07 -5.07 3.23
N SER A 92 15.22 -5.65 2.37
CA SER A 92 15.27 -5.43 0.91
C SER A 92 14.90 -3.99 0.52
N THR A 93 13.92 -3.38 1.19
CA THR A 93 13.56 -1.97 0.93
C THR A 93 14.70 -1.04 1.32
N VAL A 94 15.30 -1.22 2.51
CA VAL A 94 16.43 -0.39 2.95
C VAL A 94 17.63 -0.58 2.03
N GLY A 95 18.01 -1.83 1.75
CA GLY A 95 19.11 -2.13 0.82
C GLY A 95 18.86 -1.57 -0.59
N GLY A 96 17.63 -1.70 -1.09
CA GLY A 96 17.20 -1.16 -2.38
C GLY A 96 17.27 0.36 -2.43
N VAL A 97 16.75 1.05 -1.42
CA VAL A 97 16.79 2.53 -1.37
C VAL A 97 18.22 3.04 -1.26
N LEU A 98 19.06 2.42 -0.44
CA LEU A 98 20.46 2.83 -0.29
C LEU A 98 21.24 2.66 -1.60
N THR A 99 21.12 1.48 -2.24
CA THR A 99 21.80 1.20 -3.51
C THR A 99 21.26 2.07 -4.65
N ALA A 100 19.93 2.21 -4.78
CA ALA A 100 19.31 3.06 -5.79
C ALA A 100 19.73 4.53 -5.62
N SER A 101 19.83 5.01 -4.39
CA SER A 101 20.26 6.40 -4.09
C SER A 101 21.72 6.63 -4.48
N LEU A 102 22.62 5.68 -4.17
CA LEU A 102 24.03 5.74 -4.57
C LEU A 102 24.19 5.75 -6.10
N VAL A 103 23.45 4.87 -6.80
CA VAL A 103 23.47 4.80 -8.26
C VAL A 103 22.92 6.09 -8.87
N ALA A 104 21.77 6.58 -8.40
CA ALA A 104 21.16 7.82 -8.87
C ALA A 104 22.07 9.04 -8.65
N TYR A 105 22.78 9.10 -7.52
CA TYR A 105 23.79 10.12 -7.26
C TYR A 105 24.94 10.05 -8.29
N GLY A 106 25.45 8.84 -8.55
CA GLY A 106 26.46 8.58 -9.58
C GLY A 106 26.06 9.08 -10.97
N PHE A 107 24.84 8.75 -11.41
CA PHE A 107 24.33 9.12 -12.73
C PHE A 107 24.03 10.62 -12.88
N SER A 108 23.60 11.28 -11.80
CA SER A 108 23.22 12.70 -11.81
C SER A 108 24.42 13.65 -11.72
N HIS A 109 25.41 13.33 -10.88
CA HIS A 109 26.53 14.23 -10.60
C HIS A 109 27.78 13.94 -11.46
N PHE A 110 28.03 12.68 -11.85
CA PHE A 110 29.23 12.33 -12.63
C PHE A 110 28.90 12.13 -14.12
N ARG A 111 29.70 12.76 -14.99
CA ARG A 111 29.65 12.56 -16.45
C ARG A 111 30.79 11.64 -16.87
N PHE A 112 30.49 10.36 -17.11
CA PHE A 112 31.47 9.36 -17.55
C PHE A 112 31.14 8.82 -18.96
N ARG A 113 32.17 8.36 -19.69
CA ARG A 113 32.02 7.75 -21.02
C ARG A 113 31.32 6.39 -20.89
N GLY A 114 30.18 6.21 -21.56
CA GLY A 114 29.37 4.98 -21.50
C GLY A 114 28.10 5.05 -20.65
N ARG A 115 27.80 6.18 -20.00
CA ARG A 115 26.61 6.36 -19.13
C ARG A 115 25.29 5.96 -19.79
N GLN A 116 25.07 6.30 -21.05
CA GLN A 116 23.84 5.91 -21.75
C GLN A 116 23.72 4.39 -21.96
N ALA A 117 24.82 3.70 -22.27
CA ALA A 117 24.80 2.26 -22.45
C ALA A 117 24.44 1.53 -21.14
N ILE A 118 25.03 1.94 -20.01
CA ILE A 118 24.72 1.37 -18.69
C ILE A 118 23.28 1.70 -18.28
N PHE A 119 22.80 2.91 -18.59
CA PHE A 119 21.41 3.30 -18.31
C PHE A 119 20.40 2.43 -19.09
N ILE A 120 20.64 2.24 -20.39
CA ILE A 120 19.80 1.39 -21.24
C ILE A 120 19.84 -0.05 -20.73
N LEU A 121 21.02 -0.57 -20.40
CA LEU A 121 21.16 -1.93 -19.85
C LEU A 121 20.34 -2.10 -18.56
N MET A 122 20.41 -1.12 -17.64
CA MET A 122 19.62 -1.15 -16.41
C MET A 122 18.11 -1.17 -16.70
N LEU A 123 17.63 -0.33 -17.61
CA LEU A 123 16.22 -0.36 -18.03
C LEU A 123 15.85 -1.71 -18.65
N SER A 124 16.71 -2.28 -19.49
CA SER A 124 16.49 -3.61 -20.07
C SER A 124 16.33 -4.69 -19.00
N THR A 125 17.09 -4.63 -17.89
CA THR A 125 16.94 -5.58 -16.79
C THR A 125 15.63 -5.41 -16.02
N MET A 126 15.08 -4.20 -15.92
CA MET A 126 13.78 -3.94 -15.29
C MET A 126 12.59 -4.38 -16.16
N MET A 127 12.80 -4.53 -17.46
CA MET A 127 11.78 -5.04 -18.40
C MET A 127 11.73 -6.57 -18.45
N LEU A 128 12.65 -7.27 -17.77
CA LEU A 128 12.63 -8.72 -17.74
C LEU A 128 11.41 -9.24 -16.94
N PRO A 129 10.60 -10.14 -17.53
CA PRO A 129 9.46 -10.74 -16.85
C PRO A 129 9.90 -11.62 -15.68
N MET A 130 9.13 -11.61 -14.59
CA MET A 130 9.40 -12.37 -13.36
C MET A 130 9.41 -13.89 -13.61
N GLU A 131 8.72 -14.33 -14.66
CA GLU A 131 8.61 -15.73 -15.06
C GLU A 131 9.98 -16.31 -15.48
N VAL A 132 10.89 -15.49 -15.98
CA VAL A 132 12.24 -15.92 -16.39
C VAL A 132 13.18 -16.08 -15.19
N THR A 133 12.87 -15.46 -14.05
CA THR A 133 13.70 -15.52 -12.83
C THR A 133 13.22 -16.57 -11.82
N LEU A 134 11.98 -17.06 -11.95
CA LEU A 134 11.34 -17.98 -10.99
C LEU A 134 11.36 -19.45 -11.40
N ILE A 135 11.56 -19.79 -12.68
CA ILE A 135 11.58 -21.19 -13.14
C ILE A 135 13.04 -21.69 -13.11
N PRO A 136 13.43 -22.57 -12.17
CA PRO A 136 14.66 -23.32 -12.30
C PRO A 136 14.38 -24.48 -13.26
N THR A 137 14.93 -24.44 -14.47
CA THR A 137 15.08 -25.65 -15.30
C THR A 137 16.13 -26.57 -14.68
#